data_AF-A0A3Q4M835-F1
#
_entry.id   AF-A0A3Q4M835-F1
#
_cell.length_a   1.000
_cell.length_b   1.000
_cell.length_c   1.000
_cell.angle_alpha   90.00
_cell.angle_beta   90.00
_cell.angle_gamma   90.00
#
_symmetry.space_group_name_H-M   'P 1'
#
loop_
_entity.id
_entity.type
_entity.pdbx_description
1 polymer ?
#
loop_
_entity_poly.entity_id
_entity_poly.type
_entity_poly.pdbx_seq_one_letter_code
_entity_poly.pdbx_strand_id
1 'polypeptide(L)'
;GHPHEVAGVKGKLGRLLGVFEQNQDRKHRTYVYVLTVTETLEDWEDSVNIGRKREWFTVEEAIKVLQSHKPVHAEYLRRLQLSCSPTNGNSILPSPSSNDNYPHYSATPTTPSTGSVLGSSCR
;
A
#
# COMPACT_ATOMS: atom_id res chain seq x y z
N GLY A 1 -10.37 -16.24 7.93
CA GLY A 1 -9.04 -15.76 7.53
C GLY A 1 -8.09 -16.00 8.67
N HIS A 2 -6.88 -16.50 8.42
CA HIS A 2 -5.87 -16.72 9.47
C HIS A 2 -5.53 -15.37 10.13
N PRO A 3 -5.48 -15.30 11.47
CA PRO A 3 -4.99 -14.11 12.16
C PRO A 3 -3.55 -13.82 11.74
N HIS A 4 -3.29 -12.62 11.25
CA HIS A 4 -1.92 -12.17 11.00
C HIS A 4 -1.29 -11.81 12.35
N GLU A 5 -0.29 -12.57 12.77
CA GLU A 5 0.47 -12.29 13.98
C GLU A 5 1.52 -11.22 13.67
N VAL A 6 1.38 -10.04 14.26
CA VAL A 6 2.38 -8.97 14.19
C VAL A 6 2.63 -8.52 15.61
N ALA A 7 3.90 -8.49 16.07
CA ALA A 7 4.26 -8.08 17.43
C ALA A 7 3.43 -8.76 18.55
N GLY A 8 3.01 -10.01 18.30
CA GLY A 8 2.19 -10.79 19.23
C GLY A 8 0.75 -10.33 19.39
N VAL A 9 0.17 -9.60 18.43
CA VAL A 9 -1.25 -9.25 18.44
C VAL A 9 -2.01 -9.93 17.30
N LYS A 10 -3.28 -10.22 17.56
CA LYS A 10 -4.26 -10.66 16.56
C LYS A 10 -5.42 -9.68 16.55
N GLY A 11 -6.05 -9.51 15.39
CA GLY A 11 -7.08 -8.50 15.24
C GLY A 11 -7.83 -8.58 13.92
N LYS A 12 -8.82 -7.69 13.80
CA LYS A 12 -9.57 -7.48 12.58
C LYS A 12 -8.85 -6.46 11.71
N LEU A 13 -8.45 -6.88 10.51
CA LEU A 13 -7.88 -5.98 9.51
C LEU A 13 -8.96 -4.99 9.03
N GLY A 14 -8.62 -3.71 9.07
CA GLY A 14 -9.45 -2.60 8.65
C GLY A 14 -9.03 -2.04 7.29
N ARG A 15 -9.27 -0.73 7.09
CA ARG A 15 -8.99 -0.05 5.83
C ARG A 15 -7.51 0.05 5.51
N LEU A 16 -7.18 0.12 4.22
CA LEU A 16 -5.88 0.59 3.74
C LEU A 16 -5.74 2.08 4.10
N LEU A 17 -4.70 2.42 4.86
CA LEU A 17 -4.36 3.79 5.22
C LEU A 17 -3.58 4.49 4.09
N GLY A 18 -2.73 3.74 3.39
CA GLY A 18 -1.99 4.24 2.24
C GLY A 18 -0.88 3.31 1.79
N VAL A 19 -0.28 3.68 0.66
CA VAL A 19 0.93 3.06 0.13
C VAL A 19 2.04 4.08 0.25
N PHE A 20 3.10 3.73 0.96
CA PHE A 20 4.21 4.63 1.25
C PHE A 20 5.48 4.10 0.60
N GLU A 21 6.23 4.98 -0.05
CA GLU A 21 7.51 4.64 -0.68
C GLU A 21 8.64 5.01 0.30
N GLN A 22 9.44 4.02 0.70
CA GLN A 22 10.46 4.23 1.73
C GLN A 22 11.74 4.88 1.17
N ASN A 23 12.03 4.67 -0.11
CA ASN A 23 13.21 5.18 -0.78
C ASN A 23 12.83 5.87 -2.10
N GLN A 24 13.57 6.92 -2.45
CA GLN A 24 13.40 7.69 -3.69
C GLN A 24 13.70 6.87 -4.95
N ASP A 25 14.36 5.71 -4.81
CA ASP A 25 14.64 4.76 -5.88
C ASP A 25 13.43 3.87 -6.27
N ARG A 26 12.26 4.10 -5.65
CA ARG A 26 10.95 3.51 -5.98
C ARG A 26 10.86 1.98 -5.89
N LYS A 27 11.82 1.30 -5.27
CA LYS A 27 11.82 -0.18 -5.22
C LYS A 27 11.00 -0.78 -4.07
N HIS A 28 10.72 0.00 -3.02
CA HIS A 28 10.03 -0.49 -1.83
C HIS A 28 8.75 0.29 -1.56
N ARG A 29 7.61 -0.37 -1.80
CA ARG A 29 6.26 0.10 -1.47
C ARG A 29 5.75 -0.62 -0.23
N THR A 30 5.35 0.15 0.77
CA THR A 30 4.80 -0.35 2.02
C THR A 30 3.30 -0.06 2.05
N TYR A 31 2.49 -1.11 2.02
CA TYR A 31 1.05 -1.03 2.18
C TYR A 31 0.73 -1.01 3.67
N VAL A 32 0.16 0.08 4.14
CA VAL A 32 -0.14 0.27 5.56
C VAL A 32 -1.64 0.16 5.76
N TYR A 33 -2.05 -0.73 6.66
CA TYR A 33 -3.44 -0.96 7.03
C TYR A 33 -3.67 -0.60 8.49
N VAL A 34 -4.92 -0.31 8.84
CA VAL A 34 -5.35 -0.21 10.23
C VAL A 34 -5.74 -1.60 10.72
N LEU A 35 -5.20 -2.05 11.85
CA LEU A 35 -5.58 -3.30 12.50
C LEU A 35 -6.26 -2.98 13.83
N THR A 36 -7.50 -3.41 14.03
CA THR A 36 -8.17 -3.35 15.34
C THR A 36 -7.81 -4.61 16.11
N VAL A 37 -6.97 -4.46 17.13
CA VAL A 37 -6.53 -5.57 17.97
C VAL A 37 -7.70 -6.14 18.76
N THR A 38 -7.85 -7.46 18.73
CA THR A 38 -8.86 -8.22 19.49
C THR A 38 -8.22 -9.12 20.53
N GLU A 39 -6.97 -9.55 20.32
CA GLU A 39 -6.25 -10.44 21.22
C GLU A 39 -4.77 -10.05 21.30
N THR A 40 -4.18 -10.21 22.48
CA THR A 40 -2.76 -9.96 22.75
C THR A 40 -2.12 -11.21 23.33
N LEU A 41 -1.06 -11.70 22.72
CA LEU A 41 -0.27 -12.84 23.19
C LEU A 41 0.84 -12.36 24.11
N GLU A 42 1.00 -12.98 25.28
CA GLU A 42 2.07 -12.63 26.23
C GLU A 42 3.45 -12.97 25.66
N ASP A 43 3.58 -14.19 25.14
CA ASP A 43 4.76 -14.66 24.43
C ASP A 43 4.51 -14.65 22.92
N TRP A 44 5.41 -14.00 22.18
CA TRP A 44 5.43 -14.00 20.71
C TRP A 44 6.86 -14.18 20.21
N GLU A 45 6.99 -14.64 18.96
CA GLU A 45 8.27 -15.05 18.36
C GLU A 45 9.42 -14.05 18.62
N ASP A 46 9.24 -12.77 18.25
CA ASP A 46 10.26 -11.73 18.48
C ASP A 46 10.54 -11.45 19.98
N SER A 47 9.56 -11.60 20.88
CA SER A 47 9.80 -11.43 22.32
C SER A 47 10.70 -12.54 22.84
N VAL A 48 10.38 -13.78 22.48
CA VAL A 48 11.10 -14.97 22.96
C VAL A 48 12.48 -15.08 22.32
N ASN A 49 12.59 -14.79 21.01
CA ASN A 49 13.84 -15.01 20.26
C ASN A 49 14.85 -13.88 20.43
N ILE A 50 14.39 -12.62 20.50
CA ILE A 50 15.29 -11.44 20.52
C ILE A 50 14.99 -10.45 21.64
N GLY A 51 14.08 -10.78 22.58
CA GLY A 51 13.74 -9.91 23.70
C GLY A 51 13.02 -8.63 23.28
N ARG A 52 12.33 -8.63 22.13
CA ARG A 52 11.63 -7.44 21.63
C ARG A 52 10.48 -7.07 22.58
N LYS A 53 10.37 -5.79 22.90
CA LYS A 53 9.29 -5.24 23.74
C LYS A 53 8.21 -4.57 22.91
N ARG A 54 7.02 -4.40 23.50
CA ARG A 54 5.90 -3.65 22.94
C ARG A 54 5.24 -2.81 24.04
N GLU A 55 4.68 -1.69 23.64
CA GLU A 55 3.99 -0.77 24.55
C GLU A 55 2.88 -0.06 23.76
N TRP A 56 1.79 0.26 24.45
CA TRP A 56 0.70 1.04 23.89
C TRP A 56 1.02 2.53 24.04
N PHE A 57 0.83 3.28 22.97
CA PHE A 57 1.02 4.72 22.95
C PHE A 57 -0.26 5.40 22.45
N THR A 58 -0.51 6.61 22.93
CA THR A 58 -1.41 7.51 22.20
C THR A 58 -0.80 7.86 20.84
N VAL A 59 -1.61 8.29 19.88
CA VAL A 59 -1.12 8.61 18.52
C VAL A 59 -0.08 9.74 18.59
N GLU A 60 -0.32 10.74 19.43
CA GLU A 60 0.57 11.88 19.60
C GLU A 60 1.93 11.48 20.20
N GLU A 61 1.95 10.58 21.17
CA GLU A 61 3.19 10.06 21.76
C GLU A 61 3.96 9.18 20.78
N ALA A 62 3.26 8.28 20.07
CA ALA A 62 3.87 7.41 19.08
C ALA A 62 4.56 8.22 17.97
N ILE A 63 3.94 9.31 17.50
CA ILE A 63 4.55 10.22 16.52
C ILE A 63 5.86 10.80 17.08
N LYS A 64 5.86 11.29 18.33
CA LYS A 64 7.06 11.88 18.96
C LYS A 64 8.20 10.87 19.06
N VAL A 65 7.91 9.65 19.51
CA VAL A 65 8.91 8.58 19.66
C VAL A 65 9.47 8.16 18.29
N LEU A 66 8.60 8.01 17.29
CA LEU A 66 9.00 7.56 15.95
C LEU A 66 9.76 8.60 15.15
N GLN A 67 9.52 9.90 15.39
CA GLN A 67 10.10 10.97 14.57
C GLN A 67 11.63 10.99 14.56
N SER A 68 12.29 10.54 15.64
CA SER A 68 13.77 10.54 15.73
C SER A 68 14.43 9.52 14.80
N HIS A 69 13.92 8.28 14.77
CA HIS A 69 14.62 7.16 14.12
C HIS A 69 13.81 6.41 13.06
N LYS A 70 12.52 6.74 12.94
CA LYS A 70 11.55 6.08 12.06
C LYS A 70 10.54 7.12 11.50
N PRO A 71 11.00 8.22 10.87
CA PRO A 71 10.15 9.32 10.46
C PRO A 71 9.05 8.91 9.46
N VAL A 72 9.32 7.92 8.60
CA VAL A 72 8.31 7.35 7.68
C VAL A 72 7.15 6.72 8.44
N HIS A 73 7.41 6.04 9.57
CA HIS A 73 6.35 5.48 10.40
C HIS A 73 5.55 6.57 11.14
N ALA A 74 6.20 7.66 11.54
CA ALA A 74 5.50 8.81 12.11
C ALA A 74 4.53 9.44 11.10
N GLU A 75 4.87 9.45 9.82
CA GLU A 75 4.00 9.93 8.74
C GLU A 75 2.74 9.07 8.58
N TYR A 76 2.83 7.76 8.81
CA TYR A 76 1.65 6.88 8.78
C TYR A 76 0.61 7.34 9.81
N LEU A 77 1.05 7.66 11.02
CA LEU A 77 0.18 8.10 12.12
C LEU A 77 -0.40 9.50 11.88
N ARG A 78 0.38 10.43 11.30
CA ARG A 78 -0.14 11.75 10.89
C ARG A 78 -1.25 11.60 9.85
N ARG A 79 -1.05 10.72 8.87
CA ARG A 79 -2.07 10.42 7.85
C ARG A 79 -3.31 9.76 8.47
N LEU A 80 -3.15 8.94 9.50
CA LEU A 80 -4.26 8.40 10.27
C LEU A 80 -5.09 9.52 10.91
N GLN A 81 -4.46 10.50 11.57
CA GLN A 81 -5.16 11.65 12.18
C GLN A 81 -5.95 12.47 11.15
N LEU A 82 -5.35 12.77 10.00
CA LEU A 82 -6.02 13.51 8.92
C LEU A 82 -7.26 12.79 8.39
N SER A 83 -7.21 11.46 8.31
CA SER A 83 -8.32 10.62 7.84
C SER A 83 -9.48 10.48 8.83
N CYS A 84 -9.38 11.05 10.03
CA CYS A 84 -10.45 11.09 11.03
C CYS A 84 -11.16 12.46 11.09
N SER A 85 -10.77 13.43 10.24
CA SER A 85 -11.50 14.70 10.12
C SER A 85 -12.86 14.48 9.43
N PRO A 86 -13.96 15.12 9.87
CA PRO A 86 -15.32 14.87 9.33
C PRO A 86 -15.54 15.43 7.91
N THR A 87 -14.49 15.88 7.22
CA THR A 87 -14.61 16.52 5.92
C THR A 87 -14.77 15.46 4.84
N ASN A 88 -16.03 15.10 4.61
CA ASN A 88 -16.61 14.53 3.39
C ASN A 88 -15.66 14.39 2.18
N GLY A 89 -15.44 13.14 1.76
CA GLY A 89 -15.28 12.78 0.35
C GLY A 89 -13.87 12.86 -0.26
N ASN A 90 -13.34 11.70 -0.65
CA ASN A 90 -12.35 11.51 -1.72
C ASN A 90 -11.03 12.30 -1.60
N SER A 91 -10.09 11.78 -0.81
CA SER A 91 -8.66 12.09 -1.03
C SER A 91 -8.20 11.32 -2.27
N ILE A 92 -8.43 11.93 -3.43
CA ILE A 92 -7.86 11.56 -4.73
C ILE A 92 -6.35 11.36 -4.53
N LEU A 93 -5.89 10.13 -4.76
CA LEU A 93 -4.50 9.84 -5.11
C LEU A 93 -4.07 10.87 -6.17
N PRO A 94 -2.90 11.54 -6.05
CA PRO A 94 -2.33 12.21 -7.21
C PRO A 94 -2.13 11.14 -8.28
N SER A 95 -2.96 11.17 -9.32
CA SER A 95 -2.70 10.44 -10.56
C SER A 95 -1.27 10.79 -10.99
N PRO A 96 -0.40 9.81 -11.30
CA PRO A 96 0.88 10.14 -11.89
C PRO A 96 0.60 10.96 -13.14
N SER A 97 1.21 12.13 -13.21
CA SER A 97 1.16 13.04 -14.35
C SER A 97 1.20 12.25 -15.64
N SER A 98 0.17 12.41 -16.48
CA SER A 98 0.17 11.98 -17.87
C SER A 98 1.36 12.63 -18.57
N ASN A 99 2.49 11.92 -18.59
CA ASN A 99 3.53 12.19 -19.56
C ASN A 99 3.18 11.36 -20.78
N ASP A 100 2.53 12.02 -21.74
CA ASP A 100 2.34 11.55 -23.10
C ASP A 100 3.70 11.26 -23.73
N ASN A 101 4.11 9.99 -23.70
CA ASN A 101 5.03 9.45 -24.68
C ASN A 101 4.87 7.93 -24.77
N TYR A 102 3.73 7.51 -25.31
CA TYR A 102 3.57 6.14 -25.80
C TYR A 102 3.37 6.21 -27.32
N PRO A 103 4.23 5.55 -28.13
CA PRO A 103 4.11 5.60 -29.58
C PRO A 103 2.78 4.98 -30.00
N HIS A 104 1.98 5.81 -30.65
CA HIS A 104 0.63 5.52 -31.12
C HIS A 104 0.71 4.47 -32.24
N TYR A 105 0.52 3.18 -31.93
CA TYR A 105 0.14 2.22 -32.96
C TYR A 105 -1.33 2.47 -33.28
N SER A 106 -1.58 3.21 -34.35
CA SER A 106 -2.90 3.37 -34.93
C SER A 106 -3.40 2.02 -35.45
N ALA A 107 -4.31 1.38 -34.71
CA ALA A 107 -5.16 0.32 -35.22
C ALA A 107 -6.37 0.97 -35.91
N THR A 108 -6.34 1.02 -37.24
CA THR A 108 -7.52 1.37 -38.06
C THR A 108 -8.51 0.20 -38.07
N PRO A 109 -9.82 0.43 -37.87
CA PRO A 109 -10.84 -0.59 -37.99
C PRO A 109 -11.27 -0.72 -39.45
N THR A 110 -11.05 -1.88 -40.08
CA THR A 110 -11.61 -2.17 -41.41
C THR A 110 -12.54 -3.39 -41.33
N THR A 111 -13.78 -3.12 -41.66
CA THR A 111 -14.94 -4.01 -41.83
C THR A 111 -14.70 -5.22 -42.73
N PRO A 112 -15.50 -6.30 -42.60
CA PRO A 112 -15.31 -7.53 -43.35
C PRO A 112 -15.92 -7.44 -44.76
N SER A 113 -15.14 -7.75 -45.80
CA SER A 113 -15.69 -8.07 -47.11
C SER A 113 -14.94 -9.24 -47.76
N THR A 114 -15.68 -10.34 -47.90
CA THR A 114 -15.65 -11.37 -48.94
C THR A 114 -14.64 -11.20 -50.06
N GLY A 115 -13.77 -12.20 -50.26
CA GLY A 115 -12.89 -12.26 -51.43
C GLY A 115 -11.85 -13.38 -51.32
N SER A 116 -12.12 -14.47 -52.02
CA SER A 116 -11.31 -15.68 -52.15
C SER A 116 -9.96 -15.43 -52.86
N VAL A 117 -9.09 -16.45 -52.80
CA VAL A 117 -8.12 -16.90 -53.84
C VAL A 117 -6.60 -16.69 -53.55
N LEU A 118 -5.93 -17.85 -53.40
CA LEU A 118 -4.56 -18.27 -53.79
C LEU A 118 -3.31 -17.56 -53.24
N GLY A 119 -2.48 -18.37 -52.56
CA GLY A 119 -1.21 -18.80 -53.18
C GLY A 119 0.11 -18.29 -52.60
N SER A 120 0.97 -19.25 -52.24
CA SER A 120 2.45 -19.22 -52.29
C SER A 120 3.18 -18.36 -51.23
N SER A 121 3.88 -18.93 -50.25
CA SER A 121 5.17 -19.67 -50.30
C SER A 121 6.40 -18.77 -50.48
N CYS A 122 7.31 -18.88 -49.50
CA CYS A 122 8.74 -18.53 -49.42
C CYS A 122 9.17 -17.06 -49.69
N ARG A 123 10.09 -16.46 -48.94
CA ARG A 123 11.38 -16.89 -48.37
C ARG A 123 11.66 -16.18 -47.04
#